data_AF-A0A3N5RV30-F1
#
_entry.id   AF-A0A3N5RV30-F1
#
_cell.length_a   1.000
_cell.length_b   1.000
_cell.length_c   1.000
_cell.angle_alpha   90.00
_cell.angle_beta   90.00
_cell.angle_gamma   90.00
#
_symmetry.space_group_name_H-M   'P 1'
#
loop_
_entity.id
_entity.type
_entity.pdbx_description
1 polymer ?
#
loop_
_entity_poly.entity_id
_entity_poly.type
_entity_poly.pdbx_seq_one_letter_code
_entity_poly.pdbx_strand_id
1 'polypeptide(L)'
;MPHSLLAIDWHQHQPYYPDDVRGETLMPWVRLHGTKDYYGMALHLLEVPEFRCTINLVPSLLTQILRYTERGGSDRHLDVSRAPAGSLSESDACYLLDHFFMVNAEHMIRPWPRYHDLFQKRGLGRETAEQALRRFNERDLRDLQVWNNLTWIHPLAFERDADLRDLRDKGRNWSEHEKQSLLDKQFEILKQIVPLHRQLAESGQIELTTTPFYHPILPLLQDKRSARQAMPECPLPKALESYPDDVETHLRRAVAYHRELFGAAPRGMWPSEGSVSQEIIPAIARSGIEWIATDEEILAGSTNG
;
A
#
# COMPACT_ATOMS: atom_id res chain seq x y z
N MET A 1 -29.37 -24.47 15.48
CA MET A 1 -29.35 -23.02 15.23
C MET A 1 -28.83 -22.82 13.80
N PRO A 2 -29.41 -21.93 12.98
CA PRO A 2 -28.82 -21.65 11.68
C PRO A 2 -27.42 -21.08 11.88
N HIS A 3 -26.45 -21.62 11.14
CA HIS A 3 -25.08 -21.11 11.14
C HIS A 3 -25.00 -20.01 10.09
N SER A 4 -24.63 -18.80 10.50
CA SER A 4 -24.26 -17.73 9.57
C SER A 4 -22.83 -17.97 9.08
N LEU A 5 -22.61 -17.88 7.77
CA LEU A 5 -21.27 -17.87 7.18
C LEU A 5 -20.85 -16.41 6.98
N LEU A 6 -19.63 -16.08 7.38
CA LEU A 6 -19.03 -14.77 7.20
C LEU A 6 -17.83 -14.91 6.27
N ALA A 7 -17.84 -14.17 5.16
CA ALA A 7 -16.69 -14.02 4.27
C ALA A 7 -16.15 -12.60 4.42
N ILE A 8 -14.88 -12.47 4.76
CA ILE A 8 -14.18 -11.19 4.86
C ILE A 8 -13.16 -11.14 3.72
N ASP A 9 -13.22 -10.09 2.90
CA ASP A 9 -12.29 -9.85 1.80
C ASP A 9 -11.54 -8.52 2.01
N TRP A 10 -10.23 -8.59 2.13
CA TRP A 10 -9.36 -7.44 2.35
C TRP A 10 -8.69 -7.01 1.05
N HIS A 11 -9.12 -5.89 0.48
CA HIS A 11 -8.51 -5.31 -0.72
C HIS A 11 -7.31 -4.41 -0.42
N GLN A 12 -6.10 -4.90 -0.74
CA GLN A 12 -4.86 -4.15 -0.54
C GLN A 12 -4.36 -3.56 -1.87
N HIS A 13 -4.48 -2.23 -1.97
CA HIS A 13 -4.12 -1.48 -3.16
C HIS A 13 -3.27 -0.25 -2.84
N GLN A 14 -2.37 0.09 -3.77
CA GLN A 14 -1.78 1.41 -3.93
C GLN A 14 -1.71 1.73 -5.43
N PRO A 15 -1.93 3.00 -5.84
CA PRO A 15 -1.62 3.46 -7.19
C PRO A 15 -0.21 3.10 -7.63
N TYR A 16 0.00 3.04 -8.95
CA TYR A 16 1.33 2.88 -9.51
C TYR A 16 2.08 4.21 -9.45
N TYR A 17 2.94 4.37 -8.44
CA TYR A 17 3.73 5.59 -8.21
C TYR A 17 5.04 5.74 -8.99
N PRO A 18 5.67 4.68 -9.57
CA PRO A 18 6.83 4.83 -10.43
C PRO A 18 6.53 5.71 -11.64
N ASP A 19 7.38 6.71 -11.86
CA ASP A 19 7.51 7.35 -13.17
C ASP A 19 8.63 6.63 -13.92
N ASP A 20 8.26 5.70 -14.78
CA ASP A 20 9.21 4.86 -15.53
C ASP A 20 10.03 5.67 -16.56
N VAL A 21 9.61 6.90 -16.90
CA VAL A 21 10.35 7.79 -17.81
C VAL A 21 11.42 8.57 -17.05
N ARG A 22 11.08 9.10 -15.87
CA ARG A 22 12.02 9.86 -15.02
C ARG A 22 12.87 8.98 -14.12
N GLY A 23 12.49 7.73 -13.91
CA GLY A 23 13.14 6.80 -12.99
C GLY A 23 12.83 7.08 -11.51
N GLU A 24 11.86 7.95 -11.22
CA GLU A 24 11.51 8.40 -9.87
C GLU A 24 10.34 7.58 -9.29
N THR A 25 10.16 7.62 -7.97
CA THR A 25 8.93 7.14 -7.31
C THR A 25 8.29 8.32 -6.60
N LEU A 26 7.07 8.67 -7.02
CA LEU A 26 6.44 9.92 -6.60
C LEU A 26 6.00 9.91 -5.14
N MET A 27 5.55 8.76 -4.63
CA MET A 27 5.03 8.64 -3.27
C MET A 27 5.62 7.44 -2.52
N PRO A 28 5.84 7.55 -1.20
CA PRO A 28 6.46 6.49 -0.39
C PRO A 28 5.47 5.42 0.10
N TRP A 29 4.19 5.54 -0.26
CA TRP A 29 3.10 4.82 0.39
C TRP A 29 3.20 3.30 0.29
N VAL A 30 3.71 2.76 -0.82
CA VAL A 30 3.93 1.31 -0.93
C VAL A 30 4.89 0.80 0.14
N ARG A 31 6.01 1.50 0.35
CA ARG A 31 6.99 1.12 1.37
C ARG A 31 6.43 1.28 2.78
N LEU A 32 5.83 2.43 3.06
CA LEU A 32 5.33 2.76 4.40
C LEU A 32 4.14 1.89 4.84
N HIS A 33 3.17 1.67 3.96
CA HIS A 33 2.07 0.73 4.24
C HIS A 33 2.55 -0.73 4.22
N GLY A 34 3.58 -1.06 3.43
CA GLY A 34 4.18 -2.39 3.42
C GLY A 34 4.73 -2.81 4.78
N THR A 35 5.43 -1.91 5.48
CA THR A 35 5.97 -2.20 6.82
C THR A 35 4.93 -2.19 7.93
N LYS A 36 3.71 -1.71 7.64
CA LYS A 36 2.62 -1.56 8.59
C LYS A 36 1.49 -2.54 8.32
N ASP A 37 0.69 -2.27 7.29
CA ASP A 37 -0.62 -2.86 7.11
C ASP A 37 -0.51 -4.23 6.44
N TYR A 38 0.23 -4.33 5.33
CA TYR A 38 0.34 -5.58 4.58
C TYR A 38 1.08 -6.64 5.38
N TYR A 39 2.18 -6.25 6.02
CA TYR A 39 2.91 -7.12 6.93
C TYR A 39 2.12 -7.42 8.21
N GLY A 40 1.56 -6.40 8.85
CA GLY A 40 0.86 -6.53 10.14
C GLY A 40 -0.39 -7.40 10.08
N MET A 41 -1.21 -7.25 9.04
CA MET A 41 -2.39 -8.08 8.83
C MET A 41 -2.00 -9.56 8.65
N ALA A 42 -0.92 -9.85 7.90
CA ALA A 42 -0.41 -11.21 7.77
C ALA A 42 0.12 -11.75 9.10
N LEU A 43 0.76 -10.92 9.93
CA LEU A 43 1.22 -11.34 11.25
C LEU A 43 0.07 -11.69 12.21
N HIS A 44 -1.02 -10.92 12.21
CA HIS A 44 -2.20 -11.25 13.02
C HIS A 44 -2.83 -12.59 12.62
N LEU A 45 -2.81 -12.93 11.32
CA LEU A 45 -3.29 -14.23 10.86
C LEU A 45 -2.45 -15.39 11.43
N LEU A 46 -1.14 -15.21 11.56
CA LEU A 46 -0.28 -16.21 12.20
C LEU A 46 -0.59 -16.40 13.69
N GLU A 47 -1.12 -15.38 14.37
CA GLU A 47 -1.50 -15.45 15.79
C GLU A 47 -2.87 -16.12 15.99
N VAL A 48 -3.72 -16.11 14.97
CA VAL A 48 -5.10 -16.65 15.03
C VAL A 48 -5.34 -17.61 13.86
N PRO A 49 -4.76 -18.83 13.91
CA PRO A 49 -4.80 -19.80 12.80
C PRO A 49 -6.20 -20.27 12.42
N GLU A 50 -7.18 -20.14 13.32
CA GLU A 50 -8.58 -20.49 13.08
C GLU A 50 -9.32 -19.44 12.24
N PHE A 51 -8.82 -18.19 12.21
CA PHE A 51 -9.45 -17.12 11.43
C PHE A 51 -9.09 -17.28 9.95
N ARG A 52 -10.13 -17.38 9.12
CA ARG A 52 -10.03 -17.52 7.67
C ARG A 52 -10.61 -16.30 6.99
N CYS A 53 -9.92 -15.81 5.97
CA CYS A 53 -10.37 -14.68 5.17
C CYS A 53 -9.82 -14.76 3.75
N THR A 54 -10.26 -13.84 2.91
CA THR A 54 -9.66 -13.58 1.61
C THR A 54 -8.81 -12.32 1.71
N ILE A 55 -7.65 -12.34 1.06
CA ILE A 55 -6.82 -11.15 0.86
C ILE A 55 -6.61 -10.97 -0.64
N ASN A 56 -6.98 -9.79 -1.13
CA ASN A 56 -6.67 -9.36 -2.47
C ASN A 56 -5.41 -8.50 -2.47
N LEU A 57 -4.40 -8.91 -3.25
CA LEU A 57 -3.17 -8.15 -3.46
C LEU A 57 -3.10 -7.68 -4.91
N VAL A 58 -3.20 -6.37 -5.14
CA VAL A 58 -3.19 -5.83 -6.51
C VAL A 58 -1.81 -6.05 -7.16
N PRO A 59 -1.73 -6.54 -8.42
CA PRO A 59 -0.44 -6.81 -9.09
C PRO A 59 0.50 -5.59 -9.17
N SER A 60 -0.04 -4.39 -9.41
CA SER A 60 0.75 -3.15 -9.41
C SER A 60 1.33 -2.80 -8.04
N LEU A 61 0.65 -3.15 -6.94
CA LEU A 61 1.20 -3.01 -5.59
C LEU A 61 2.39 -3.95 -5.39
N LEU A 62 2.21 -5.23 -5.72
CA LEU A 62 3.27 -6.25 -5.59
C LEU A 62 4.50 -5.91 -6.45
N THR A 63 4.29 -5.43 -7.68
CA THR A 63 5.37 -4.96 -8.56
C THR A 63 6.20 -3.86 -7.89
N GLN A 64 5.55 -2.93 -7.20
CA GLN A 64 6.23 -1.84 -6.50
C GLN A 64 6.96 -2.32 -5.25
N ILE A 65 6.39 -3.25 -4.48
CA ILE A 65 7.08 -3.89 -3.34
C ILE A 65 8.38 -4.55 -3.83
N LEU A 66 8.30 -5.35 -4.90
CA LEU A 66 9.48 -6.02 -5.46
C LEU A 66 10.48 -5.04 -6.07
N ARG A 67 10.04 -3.87 -6.55
CA ARG A 67 10.95 -2.80 -6.99
C ARG A 67 11.89 -2.38 -5.86
N TYR A 68 11.39 -2.18 -4.64
CA TYR A 68 12.23 -1.86 -3.48
C TYR A 68 13.16 -3.02 -3.11
N THR A 69 12.62 -4.24 -3.05
CA THR A 69 13.34 -5.37 -2.44
C THR A 69 14.34 -6.06 -3.37
N GLU A 70 14.12 -6.01 -4.69
CA GLU A 70 14.90 -6.76 -5.68
C GLU A 70 15.60 -5.87 -6.72
N ARG A 71 15.07 -4.68 -6.98
CA ARG A 71 15.54 -3.81 -8.08
C ARG A 71 16.22 -2.53 -7.61
N GLY A 72 16.49 -2.41 -6.30
CA GLY A 72 17.12 -1.23 -5.70
C GLY A 72 16.27 0.04 -5.84
N GLY A 73 14.95 -0.10 -5.91
CA GLY A 73 14.02 1.02 -5.96
C GLY A 73 14.14 1.92 -4.74
N SER A 74 13.96 3.22 -4.96
CA SER A 74 13.88 4.24 -3.90
C SER A 74 12.69 5.17 -4.14
N ASP A 75 12.43 6.03 -3.18
CA ASP A 75 11.48 7.14 -3.27
C ASP A 75 12.08 8.37 -2.59
N ARG A 76 11.58 9.56 -2.93
CA ARG A 76 12.10 10.82 -2.38
C ARG A 76 12.11 10.84 -0.85
N HIS A 77 11.11 10.24 -0.21
CA HIS A 77 11.01 10.17 1.25
C HIS A 77 12.09 9.26 1.84
N LEU A 78 12.42 8.15 1.17
CA LEU A 78 13.50 7.25 1.54
C LEU A 78 14.86 7.91 1.34
N ASP A 79 15.07 8.61 0.22
CA ASP A 79 16.32 9.32 -0.07
C ASP A 79 16.61 10.36 1.01
N VAL A 80 15.59 11.17 1.35
CA VAL A 80 15.68 12.14 2.45
C VAL A 80 15.82 11.46 3.81
N SER A 81 15.22 10.29 4.02
CA SER A 81 15.42 9.51 5.26
C SER A 81 16.85 8.98 5.39
N ARG A 82 17.47 8.54 4.29
CA ARG A 82 18.83 7.98 4.27
C ARG A 82 19.91 9.05 4.37
N ALA A 83 19.71 10.22 3.80
CA ALA A 83 20.69 11.31 3.82
C ALA A 83 21.13 11.66 5.26
N PRO A 84 22.43 11.78 5.57
CA PRO A 84 22.89 12.19 6.90
C PRO A 84 22.29 13.54 7.29
N ALA A 85 21.78 13.66 8.52
CA ALA A 85 21.03 14.85 8.93
C ALA A 85 21.88 16.13 8.88
N GLY A 86 23.18 16.02 9.15
CA GLY A 86 24.13 17.14 9.10
C GLY A 86 24.53 17.57 7.69
N SER A 87 24.17 16.79 6.65
CA SER A 87 24.46 17.09 5.25
C SER A 87 23.20 17.28 4.39
N LEU A 88 22.02 17.42 5.01
CA LEU A 88 20.80 17.73 4.28
C LEU A 88 20.93 19.09 3.61
N SER A 89 20.55 19.17 2.33
CA SER A 89 20.36 20.47 1.69
C SER A 89 19.17 21.20 2.34
N GLU A 90 19.10 22.52 2.17
CA GLU A 90 17.94 23.29 2.64
C GLU A 90 16.63 22.76 2.04
N SER A 91 16.64 22.37 0.77
CA SER A 91 15.50 21.75 0.10
C SER A 91 15.10 20.41 0.72
N ASP A 92 16.06 19.54 1.05
CA ASP A 92 15.76 18.25 1.70
C ASP A 92 15.24 18.46 3.12
N ALA A 93 15.80 19.40 3.86
CA ALA A 93 15.34 19.73 5.20
C ALA A 93 13.93 20.32 5.19
N CYS A 94 13.60 21.19 4.24
CA CYS A 94 12.24 21.69 4.05
C CYS A 94 11.27 20.57 3.65
N TYR A 95 11.67 19.69 2.71
CA TYR A 95 10.88 18.52 2.35
C TYR A 95 10.55 17.67 3.57
N LEU A 96 11.55 17.38 4.41
CA LEU A 96 11.36 16.63 5.65
C LEU A 96 10.34 17.31 6.57
N LEU A 97 10.45 18.61 6.77
CA LEU A 97 9.55 19.39 7.62
C LEU A 97 8.11 19.46 7.08
N ASP A 98 7.89 19.34 5.78
CA ASP A 98 6.55 19.32 5.18
C ASP A 98 5.92 17.94 5.15
N HIS A 99 6.71 16.88 4.91
CA HIS A 99 6.18 15.56 4.58
C HIS A 99 6.28 14.54 5.72
N PHE A 100 7.23 14.70 6.66
CA PHE A 100 7.47 13.70 7.71
C PHE A 100 6.47 13.78 8.87
N PHE A 101 5.42 14.58 8.73
CA PHE A 101 4.27 14.64 9.63
C PHE A 101 2.95 14.28 8.95
N MET A 102 2.97 13.81 7.70
CA MET A 102 1.79 13.33 6.95
C MET A 102 1.32 11.95 7.45
N VAL A 103 1.00 11.89 8.74
CA VAL A 103 0.47 10.72 9.45
C VAL A 103 -0.65 11.19 10.39
N ASN A 104 -1.44 10.26 10.93
CA ASN A 104 -2.46 10.64 11.91
C ASN A 104 -1.80 11.19 13.19
N ALA A 105 -1.96 12.49 13.47
CA ALA A 105 -1.28 13.12 14.59
C ALA A 105 -1.68 12.57 15.96
N GLU A 106 -2.94 12.15 16.14
CA GLU A 106 -3.43 11.62 17.40
C GLU A 106 -2.88 10.22 17.71
N HIS A 107 -2.79 9.36 16.69
CA HIS A 107 -2.43 7.95 16.88
C HIS A 107 -0.97 7.63 16.56
N MET A 108 -0.31 8.44 15.74
CA MET A 108 1.04 8.14 15.22
C MET A 108 2.11 9.14 15.65
N ILE A 109 1.73 10.35 16.12
CA ILE A 109 2.66 11.38 16.61
C ILE A 109 2.54 11.57 18.12
N ARG A 110 1.34 11.93 18.59
CA ARG A 110 1.07 12.28 20.00
C ARG A 110 1.50 11.22 21.03
N PRO A 111 1.41 9.90 20.76
CA PRO A 111 1.85 8.89 21.72
C PRO A 111 3.36 8.91 21.99
N TRP A 112 4.16 9.52 21.10
CA TRP A 112 5.62 9.50 21.17
C TRP A 112 6.15 10.89 21.55
N PRO A 113 6.61 11.13 22.80
CA PRO A 113 6.89 12.48 23.31
C PRO A 113 7.83 13.28 22.43
N ARG A 114 8.94 12.67 21.98
CA ARG A 114 9.90 13.37 21.12
C ARG A 114 9.34 13.70 19.74
N TYR A 115 8.54 12.81 19.15
CA TYR A 115 7.93 13.09 17.85
C TYR A 115 6.89 14.20 17.96
N HIS A 116 6.11 14.20 19.05
CA HIS A 116 5.17 15.26 19.36
C HIS A 116 5.87 16.61 19.58
N ASP A 117 6.99 16.66 20.30
CA ASP A 117 7.79 17.88 20.47
C ASP A 117 8.24 18.45 19.11
N LEU A 118 8.70 17.59 18.20
CA LEU A 118 9.12 17.99 16.84
C LEU A 118 7.94 18.50 16.00
N PHE A 119 6.78 17.87 16.13
CA PHE A 119 5.54 18.31 15.47
C PHE A 119 5.10 19.69 15.94
N GLN A 120 5.10 19.92 17.26
CA GLN A 120 4.81 21.24 17.84
C GLN A 120 5.83 22.29 17.36
N LYS A 121 7.12 21.92 17.35
CA LYS A 121 8.21 22.76 16.88
C LYS A 121 8.12 23.10 15.38
N ARG A 122 7.55 22.22 14.57
CA ARG A 122 7.30 22.46 13.14
C ARG A 122 6.25 23.56 12.92
N GLY A 123 5.20 23.60 13.74
CA GLY A 123 4.14 24.60 13.61
C GLY A 123 3.35 24.49 12.30
N LEU A 124 2.97 23.27 11.90
CA LEU A 124 2.24 23.02 10.64
C LEU A 124 1.00 23.92 10.52
N GLY A 125 0.80 24.46 9.31
CA GLY A 125 -0.29 25.37 8.99
C GLY A 125 -0.12 26.80 9.52
N ARG A 126 0.92 27.08 10.31
CA ARG A 126 1.23 28.44 10.82
C ARG A 126 2.41 29.08 10.12
N GLU A 127 3.42 28.28 9.76
CA GLU A 127 4.69 28.75 9.19
C GLU A 127 5.13 27.84 8.02
N THR A 128 5.86 28.42 7.06
CA THR A 128 6.50 27.63 5.99
C THR A 128 7.62 26.75 6.56
N ALA A 129 8.05 25.74 5.81
CA ALA A 129 9.14 24.88 6.23
C ALA A 129 10.45 25.66 6.43
N GLU A 130 10.75 26.61 5.55
CA GLU A 130 11.96 27.45 5.61
C GLU A 130 11.98 28.31 6.89
N GLN A 131 10.82 28.84 7.29
CA GLN A 131 10.68 29.60 8.54
C GLN A 131 10.92 28.70 9.75
N ALA A 132 10.28 27.52 9.77
CA ALA A 132 10.40 26.57 10.86
C ALA A 132 11.83 26.01 11.00
N LEU A 133 12.53 25.78 9.87
CA LEU A 133 13.86 25.18 9.79
C LEU A 133 14.89 25.88 10.68
N ARG A 134 14.79 27.21 10.83
CA ARG A 134 15.68 28.01 11.71
C ARG A 134 15.70 27.55 13.16
N ARG A 135 14.65 26.84 13.60
CA ARG A 135 14.55 26.29 14.96
C ARG A 135 15.13 24.88 15.05
N PHE A 136 15.25 24.16 13.94
CA PHE A 136 15.71 22.77 13.91
C PHE A 136 17.24 22.70 13.85
N ASN A 137 17.84 21.85 14.67
CA ASN A 137 19.24 21.48 14.55
C ASN A 137 19.37 20.07 13.95
N GLU A 138 20.61 19.66 13.69
CA GLU A 138 20.92 18.34 13.13
C GLU A 138 20.25 17.17 13.89
N ARG A 139 20.24 17.20 15.24
CA ARG A 139 19.62 16.15 16.05
C ARG A 139 18.11 16.13 15.91
N ASP A 140 17.48 17.30 15.78
CA ASP A 140 16.03 17.38 15.53
C ASP A 140 15.65 16.78 14.18
N LEU A 141 16.42 17.09 13.13
CA LEU A 141 16.19 16.55 11.79
C LEU A 141 16.40 15.03 11.78
N ARG A 142 17.45 14.53 12.44
CA ARG A 142 17.71 13.10 12.55
C ARG A 142 16.61 12.37 13.33
N ASP A 143 16.21 12.89 14.48
CA ASP A 143 15.13 12.31 15.28
C ASP A 143 13.81 12.30 14.50
N LEU A 144 13.56 13.31 13.64
CA LEU A 144 12.39 13.35 12.77
C LEU A 144 12.47 12.30 11.65
N GLN A 145 13.63 12.13 11.00
CA GLN A 145 13.85 11.04 10.03
C GLN A 145 13.53 9.68 10.66
N VAL A 146 14.00 9.45 11.88
CA VAL A 146 13.82 8.18 12.59
C VAL A 146 12.37 7.99 13.03
N TRP A 147 11.76 8.96 13.71
CA TRP A 147 10.40 8.80 14.23
C TRP A 147 9.34 8.59 13.16
N ASN A 148 9.44 9.30 12.05
CA ASN A 148 8.52 9.10 10.95
C ASN A 148 8.59 7.64 10.44
N ASN A 149 9.80 7.10 10.23
CA ASN A 149 9.96 5.72 9.76
C ASN A 149 9.57 4.68 10.81
N LEU A 150 9.82 4.93 12.11
CA LEU A 150 9.40 4.05 13.20
C LEU A 150 7.87 3.93 13.30
N THR A 151 7.14 5.05 13.17
CA THR A 151 5.67 5.03 13.35
C THR A 151 4.94 4.27 12.22
N TRP A 152 5.61 4.07 11.08
CA TRP A 152 5.13 3.25 9.96
C TRP A 152 5.46 1.76 10.09
N ILE A 153 6.09 1.32 11.17
CA ILE A 153 6.32 -0.11 11.41
C ILE A 153 5.17 -0.67 12.27
N HIS A 154 4.64 -1.83 11.87
CA HIS A 154 3.56 -2.47 12.61
C HIS A 154 3.96 -2.83 14.06
N PRO A 155 3.09 -2.65 15.08
CA PRO A 155 3.37 -3.00 16.47
C PRO A 155 3.96 -4.41 16.67
N LEU A 156 3.40 -5.43 16.02
CA LEU A 156 3.89 -6.81 16.11
C LEU A 156 5.32 -7.01 15.58
N ALA A 157 5.83 -6.11 14.74
CA ALA A 157 7.23 -6.18 14.31
C ALA A 157 8.19 -5.92 15.48
N PHE A 158 7.83 -5.01 16.40
CA PHE A 158 8.63 -4.71 17.60
C PHE A 158 8.59 -5.84 18.64
N GLU A 159 7.55 -6.66 18.62
CA GLU A 159 7.47 -7.85 19.48
C GLU A 159 8.41 -8.95 19.00
N ARG A 160 8.60 -9.05 17.67
CA ARG A 160 9.40 -10.08 17.01
C ARG A 160 10.87 -9.70 16.81
N ASP A 161 11.21 -8.42 16.79
CA ASP A 161 12.56 -7.92 16.54
C ASP A 161 13.05 -7.04 17.70
N ALA A 162 14.09 -7.51 18.40
CA ALA A 162 14.65 -6.81 19.55
C ALA A 162 15.33 -5.48 19.16
N ASP A 163 16.01 -5.44 18.01
CA ASP A 163 16.71 -4.23 17.56
C ASP A 163 15.72 -3.11 17.24
N LEU A 164 14.60 -3.44 16.59
CA LEU A 164 13.51 -2.48 16.34
C LEU A 164 12.89 -1.96 17.64
N ARG A 165 12.68 -2.84 18.61
CA ARG A 165 12.15 -2.46 19.92
C ARG A 165 13.09 -1.53 20.66
N ASP A 166 14.39 -1.86 20.69
CA ASP A 166 15.41 -1.04 21.34
C ASP A 166 15.53 0.34 20.68
N LEU A 167 15.44 0.41 19.34
CA LEU A 167 15.39 1.67 18.60
C LEU A 167 14.19 2.53 19.00
N ARG A 168 12.98 1.95 19.07
CA ARG A 168 11.76 2.65 19.47
C ARG A 168 11.84 3.14 20.92
N ASP A 169 12.26 2.26 21.83
CA ASP A 169 12.28 2.51 23.27
C ASP A 169 13.35 3.56 23.64
N LYS A 170 14.44 3.66 22.87
CA LYS A 170 15.43 4.75 22.98
C LYS A 170 14.79 6.13 22.76
N GLY A 171 13.87 6.23 21.81
CA GLY A 171 12.97 7.36 21.60
C GLY A 171 13.57 8.72 21.19
N ARG A 172 14.89 8.91 21.22
CA ARG A 172 15.62 10.12 20.79
C ARG A 172 17.12 9.91 20.69
N ASN A 173 17.83 10.87 20.09
CA ASN A 173 19.29 10.93 20.04
C ASN A 173 19.91 9.71 19.36
N TRP A 174 19.31 9.25 18.27
CA TRP A 174 19.90 8.17 17.46
C TRP A 174 21.16 8.65 16.75
N SER A 175 22.07 7.74 16.50
CA SER A 175 23.20 7.91 15.60
C SER A 175 22.75 7.74 14.14
N GLU A 176 23.59 8.19 13.20
CA GLU A 176 23.36 7.93 11.78
C GLU A 176 23.37 6.43 11.47
N HIS A 177 24.18 5.65 12.18
CA HIS A 177 24.22 4.20 12.04
C HIS A 177 22.90 3.54 12.46
N GLU A 178 22.34 3.91 13.61
CA GLU A 178 21.03 3.44 14.07
C GLU A 178 19.91 3.81 13.10
N LYS A 179 19.97 5.01 12.51
CA LYS A 179 19.02 5.43 11.46
C LYS A 179 19.11 4.53 10.23
N GLN A 180 20.32 4.23 9.74
CA GLN A 180 20.47 3.31 8.60
C GLN A 180 19.96 1.92 8.96
N SER A 181 20.29 1.41 10.15
CA SER A 181 19.80 0.11 10.62
C SER A 181 18.27 0.02 10.63
N LEU A 182 17.58 1.07 11.07
CA LEU A 182 16.11 1.14 11.00
C LEU A 182 15.59 1.02 9.56
N LEU A 183 16.19 1.76 8.63
CA LEU A 183 15.77 1.77 7.23
C LEU A 183 16.05 0.41 6.57
N ASP A 184 17.13 -0.26 6.95
CA ASP A 184 17.43 -1.60 6.46
C ASP A 184 16.44 -2.64 7.02
N LYS A 185 16.02 -2.49 8.30
CA LYS A 185 14.92 -3.29 8.88
C LYS A 185 13.59 -3.12 8.14
N GLN A 186 13.27 -1.92 7.64
CA GLN A 186 12.09 -1.75 6.79
C GLN A 186 12.16 -2.62 5.54
N PHE A 187 13.33 -2.71 4.90
CA PHE A 187 13.53 -3.56 3.72
C PHE A 187 13.48 -5.05 4.05
N GLU A 188 13.97 -5.45 5.22
CA GLU A 188 13.80 -6.82 5.72
C GLU A 188 12.31 -7.17 5.86
N ILE A 189 11.50 -6.28 6.43
CA ILE A 189 10.05 -6.46 6.57
C ILE A 189 9.38 -6.56 5.18
N LEU A 190 9.68 -5.64 4.26
CA LEU A 190 9.09 -5.67 2.91
C LEU A 190 9.36 -6.99 2.18
N LYS A 191 10.58 -7.55 2.33
CA LYS A 191 10.97 -8.83 1.74
C LYS A 191 10.12 -10.01 2.26
N GLN A 192 9.52 -9.89 3.44
CA GLN A 192 8.66 -10.92 4.02
C GLN A 192 7.23 -10.89 3.51
N ILE A 193 6.76 -9.80 2.88
CA ILE A 193 5.34 -9.66 2.51
C ILE A 193 4.88 -10.80 1.59
N VAL A 194 5.55 -11.00 0.45
CA VAL A 194 5.15 -12.05 -0.51
C VAL A 194 5.30 -13.46 0.10
N PRO A 195 6.44 -13.84 0.73
CA PRO A 195 6.58 -15.13 1.39
C PRO A 195 5.53 -15.42 2.45
N LEU A 196 5.19 -14.45 3.31
CA LEU A 196 4.21 -14.65 4.38
C LEU A 196 2.80 -14.88 3.83
N HIS A 197 2.36 -14.07 2.86
CA HIS A 197 1.06 -14.27 2.23
C HIS A 197 0.99 -15.61 1.50
N ARG A 198 2.08 -16.01 0.82
CA ARG A 198 2.17 -17.33 0.20
C ARG A 198 2.03 -18.45 1.22
N GLN A 199 2.75 -18.38 2.35
CA GLN A 199 2.65 -19.37 3.43
C GLN A 199 1.22 -19.49 3.97
N LEU A 200 0.54 -18.36 4.20
CA LEU A 200 -0.85 -18.33 4.68
C LEU A 200 -1.83 -18.94 3.65
N ALA A 201 -1.56 -18.77 2.36
CA ALA A 201 -2.35 -19.38 1.30
C ALA A 201 -2.11 -20.89 1.19
N GLU A 202 -0.85 -21.33 1.26
CA GLU A 202 -0.43 -22.73 1.20
C GLU A 202 -0.96 -23.56 2.39
N SER A 203 -1.12 -22.93 3.56
CA SER A 203 -1.76 -23.57 4.73
C SER A 203 -3.28 -23.70 4.60
N GLY A 204 -3.89 -23.06 3.60
CA GLY A 204 -5.34 -22.98 3.42
C GLY A 204 -6.04 -22.05 4.41
N GLN A 205 -5.29 -21.22 5.14
CA GLN A 205 -5.86 -20.25 6.08
C GLN A 205 -6.51 -19.07 5.34
N ILE A 206 -5.90 -18.61 4.25
CA ILE A 206 -6.46 -17.56 3.40
C ILE A 206 -6.62 -18.00 1.95
N GLU A 207 -7.54 -17.36 1.25
CA GLU A 207 -7.49 -17.29 -0.22
C GLU A 207 -6.77 -16.00 -0.63
N LEU A 208 -5.83 -16.12 -1.57
CA LEU A 208 -5.25 -14.97 -2.26
C LEU A 208 -5.98 -14.75 -3.58
N THR A 209 -6.44 -13.53 -3.80
CA THR A 209 -7.10 -13.11 -5.04
C THR A 209 -6.32 -11.99 -5.72
N THR A 210 -6.68 -11.72 -6.98
CA THR A 210 -6.04 -10.68 -7.80
C THR A 210 -7.03 -9.60 -8.23
N THR A 211 -6.52 -8.56 -8.85
CA THR A 211 -7.27 -7.50 -9.55
C THR A 211 -6.65 -7.31 -10.94
N PRO A 212 -7.34 -6.72 -11.93
CA PRO A 212 -6.72 -6.27 -13.18
C PRO A 212 -5.41 -5.51 -12.93
N PHE A 213 -4.37 -5.79 -13.73
CA PHE A 213 -2.97 -5.58 -13.31
C PHE A 213 -2.62 -4.19 -12.74
N TYR A 214 -3.07 -3.11 -13.37
CA TYR A 214 -2.84 -1.72 -12.90
C TYR A 214 -4.10 -1.08 -12.32
N HIS A 215 -5.04 -1.91 -11.83
CA HIS A 215 -6.31 -1.46 -11.27
C HIS A 215 -7.18 -0.60 -12.22
N PRO A 216 -7.26 -0.86 -13.55
CA PRO A 216 -8.20 -0.12 -14.40
C PRO A 216 -9.65 -0.48 -14.10
N ILE A 217 -10.56 0.48 -14.30
CA ILE A 217 -12.01 0.25 -14.34
C ILE A 217 -12.33 -0.45 -15.67
N LEU A 218 -12.37 -1.80 -15.65
CA LEU A 218 -12.51 -2.61 -16.87
C LEU A 218 -13.74 -2.23 -17.73
N PRO A 219 -14.93 -1.96 -17.18
CA PRO A 219 -16.07 -1.51 -17.98
C PRO A 219 -15.77 -0.29 -18.86
N LEU A 220 -14.96 0.65 -18.37
CA LEU A 220 -14.61 1.87 -19.11
C LEU A 220 -13.50 1.67 -20.15
N LEU A 221 -12.67 0.63 -19.99
CA LEU A 221 -11.80 0.16 -21.07
C LEU A 221 -12.62 -0.53 -22.16
N GLN A 222 -13.58 -1.37 -21.75
CA GLN A 222 -14.44 -2.12 -22.67
C GLN A 222 -15.35 -1.20 -23.51
N ASP A 223 -16.10 -0.30 -22.87
CA ASP A 223 -16.85 0.78 -23.51
C ASP A 223 -17.15 1.88 -22.50
N LYS A 224 -16.62 3.09 -22.73
CA LYS A 224 -16.84 4.25 -21.84
C LYS A 224 -18.32 4.64 -21.73
N ARG A 225 -19.15 4.28 -22.70
CA ARG A 225 -20.60 4.54 -22.66
C ARG A 225 -21.31 3.71 -21.60
N SER A 226 -20.71 2.60 -21.14
CA SER A 226 -21.25 1.76 -20.06
C SER A 226 -21.47 2.54 -18.76
N ALA A 227 -20.73 3.65 -18.53
CA ALA A 227 -20.93 4.54 -17.40
C ALA A 227 -22.40 5.00 -17.26
N ARG A 228 -23.11 5.18 -18.38
CA ARG A 228 -24.52 5.60 -18.36
C ARG A 228 -25.51 4.51 -17.98
N GLN A 229 -25.08 3.25 -17.91
CA GLN A 229 -25.94 2.19 -17.36
C GLN A 229 -26.12 2.37 -15.85
N ALA A 230 -25.06 2.75 -15.13
CA ALA A 230 -25.12 3.05 -13.70
C ALA A 230 -25.50 4.52 -13.42
N MET A 231 -25.05 5.45 -14.26
CA MET A 231 -25.25 6.89 -14.09
C MET A 231 -25.78 7.54 -15.39
N PRO A 232 -27.09 7.44 -15.69
CA PRO A 232 -27.65 7.83 -17.00
C PRO A 232 -27.26 9.22 -17.51
N GLU A 233 -27.20 10.19 -16.62
CA GLU A 233 -26.93 11.60 -16.94
C GLU A 233 -25.45 11.99 -16.80
N CYS A 234 -24.54 11.03 -16.57
CA CYS A 234 -23.13 11.37 -16.41
C CYS A 234 -22.53 11.94 -17.72
N PRO A 235 -21.71 13.00 -17.62
CA PRO A 235 -20.98 13.51 -18.76
C PRO A 235 -19.95 12.47 -19.21
N LEU A 236 -19.90 12.20 -20.52
CA LEU A 236 -18.90 11.32 -21.09
C LEU A 236 -17.69 12.12 -21.60
N PRO A 237 -16.48 11.53 -21.61
CA PRO A 237 -15.31 12.17 -22.19
C PRO A 237 -15.49 12.36 -23.70
N LYS A 238 -14.76 13.33 -24.28
CA LYS A 238 -14.77 13.59 -25.73
C LYS A 238 -14.30 12.38 -26.55
N ALA A 239 -13.31 11.65 -26.03
CA ALA A 239 -12.79 10.43 -26.65
C ALA A 239 -13.51 9.20 -26.09
N LEU A 240 -14.24 8.49 -26.97
CA LEU A 240 -15.04 7.31 -26.64
C LEU A 240 -14.47 6.01 -27.22
N GLU A 241 -13.21 6.04 -27.62
CA GLU A 241 -12.49 4.87 -28.14
C GLU A 241 -12.42 3.79 -27.06
N SER A 242 -12.61 2.54 -27.48
CA SER A 242 -12.63 1.38 -26.59
C SER A 242 -11.30 0.64 -26.69
N TYR A 243 -10.89 0.02 -25.59
CA TYR A 243 -9.64 -0.71 -25.43
C TYR A 243 -9.89 -2.14 -24.93
N PRO A 244 -10.66 -2.97 -25.66
CA PRO A 244 -10.97 -4.34 -25.23
C PRO A 244 -9.71 -5.22 -25.15
N ASP A 245 -8.70 -4.98 -25.99
CA ASP A 245 -7.42 -5.70 -25.93
C ASP A 245 -6.66 -5.39 -24.63
N ASP A 246 -6.85 -4.19 -24.06
CA ASP A 246 -6.27 -3.84 -22.76
C ASP A 246 -6.98 -4.58 -21.63
N VAL A 247 -8.31 -4.78 -21.70
CA VAL A 247 -9.05 -5.61 -20.75
C VAL A 247 -8.43 -7.02 -20.67
N GLU A 248 -8.28 -7.67 -21.82
CA GLU A 248 -7.68 -9.01 -21.90
C GLU A 248 -6.22 -9.02 -21.42
N THR A 249 -5.45 -7.97 -21.75
CA THR A 249 -4.06 -7.82 -21.31
C THR A 249 -3.96 -7.69 -19.79
N HIS A 250 -4.80 -6.87 -19.16
CA HIS A 250 -4.80 -6.68 -17.71
C HIS A 250 -5.18 -7.97 -16.96
N LEU A 251 -6.18 -8.71 -17.45
CA LEU A 251 -6.61 -9.98 -16.87
C LEU A 251 -5.51 -11.05 -17.01
N ARG A 252 -4.99 -11.25 -18.22
CA ARG A 252 -3.93 -12.24 -18.50
C ARG A 252 -2.68 -11.97 -17.68
N ARG A 253 -2.22 -10.71 -17.61
CA ARG A 253 -1.04 -10.34 -16.84
C ARG A 253 -1.25 -10.57 -15.34
N ALA A 254 -2.43 -10.22 -14.82
CA ALA A 254 -2.75 -10.39 -13.40
C ALA A 254 -2.69 -11.87 -12.99
N VAL A 255 -3.35 -12.76 -13.76
CA VAL A 255 -3.35 -14.20 -13.50
C VAL A 255 -1.94 -14.81 -13.61
N ALA A 256 -1.17 -14.42 -14.64
CA ALA A 256 0.19 -14.90 -14.82
C ALA A 256 1.09 -14.47 -13.65
N TYR A 257 0.99 -13.22 -13.22
CA TYR A 257 1.83 -12.67 -12.15
C TYR A 257 1.47 -13.24 -10.78
N HIS A 258 0.18 -13.46 -10.50
CA HIS A 258 -0.25 -14.17 -9.30
C HIS A 258 0.32 -15.59 -9.25
N ARG A 259 0.31 -16.32 -10.37
CA ARG A 259 0.92 -17.66 -10.46
C ARG A 259 2.43 -17.63 -10.24
N GLU A 260 3.12 -16.64 -10.78
CA GLU A 260 4.56 -16.45 -10.60
C GLU A 260 4.93 -16.28 -9.12
N LEU A 261 4.21 -15.42 -8.38
CA LEU A 261 4.53 -15.09 -6.99
C LEU A 261 4.05 -16.14 -5.99
N PHE A 262 2.84 -16.69 -6.20
CA PHE A 262 2.17 -17.55 -5.22
C PHE A 262 2.10 -19.02 -5.64
N GLY A 263 2.59 -19.37 -6.83
CA GLY A 263 2.65 -20.76 -7.32
C GLY A 263 1.35 -21.30 -7.94
N ALA A 264 0.23 -20.57 -7.83
CA ALA A 264 -1.07 -20.96 -8.38
C ALA A 264 -1.79 -19.78 -9.02
N ALA A 265 -2.67 -20.05 -9.99
CA ALA A 265 -3.58 -19.02 -10.50
C ALA A 265 -4.63 -18.66 -9.42
N PRO A 266 -5.08 -17.39 -9.36
CA PRO A 266 -6.12 -16.98 -8.44
C PRO A 266 -7.46 -17.55 -8.91
N ARG A 267 -8.31 -17.99 -7.97
CA ARG A 267 -9.70 -18.38 -8.26
C ARG A 267 -10.63 -17.18 -8.17
N GLY A 268 -10.45 -16.33 -7.16
CA GLY A 268 -11.18 -15.08 -7.01
C GLY A 268 -10.51 -13.87 -7.65
N MET A 269 -11.32 -12.86 -7.96
CA MET A 269 -10.85 -11.53 -8.35
C MET A 269 -11.69 -10.43 -7.69
N TRP A 270 -11.02 -9.39 -7.19
CA TRP A 270 -11.67 -8.11 -6.90
C TRP A 270 -11.59 -7.24 -8.16
N PRO A 271 -12.69 -6.98 -8.89
CA PRO A 271 -12.69 -6.00 -9.97
C PRO A 271 -12.35 -4.62 -9.40
N SER A 272 -11.57 -3.81 -10.12
CA SER A 272 -11.17 -2.48 -9.63
C SER A 272 -12.39 -1.67 -9.22
N GLU A 273 -12.41 -1.18 -7.97
CA GLU A 273 -13.55 -0.49 -7.35
C GLU A 273 -14.88 -1.28 -7.35
N GLY A 274 -14.83 -2.62 -7.39
CA GLY A 274 -16.03 -3.47 -7.50
C GLY A 274 -16.75 -3.32 -8.85
N SER A 275 -16.14 -2.67 -9.83
CA SER A 275 -16.79 -2.30 -11.10
C SER A 275 -17.00 -3.51 -12.02
N VAL A 276 -18.25 -3.67 -12.48
CA VAL A 276 -18.66 -4.76 -13.38
C VAL A 276 -19.57 -4.24 -14.49
N SER A 277 -19.59 -4.96 -15.61
CA SER A 277 -20.58 -4.81 -16.68
C SER A 277 -20.76 -6.17 -17.36
N GLN A 278 -21.90 -6.38 -18.03
CA GLN A 278 -22.19 -7.67 -18.68
C GLN A 278 -21.12 -8.03 -19.73
N GLU A 279 -20.55 -7.02 -20.38
CA GLU A 279 -19.57 -7.16 -21.47
C GLU A 279 -18.20 -7.66 -20.98
N ILE A 280 -17.81 -7.38 -19.73
CA ILE A 280 -16.50 -7.80 -19.21
C ILE A 280 -16.52 -9.21 -18.60
N ILE A 281 -17.70 -9.71 -18.18
CA ILE A 281 -17.81 -11.01 -17.49
C ILE A 281 -17.23 -12.16 -18.33
N PRO A 282 -17.50 -12.28 -19.64
CA PRO A 282 -16.90 -13.34 -20.45
C PRO A 282 -15.37 -13.30 -20.48
N ALA A 283 -14.75 -12.11 -20.48
CA ALA A 283 -13.30 -11.97 -20.47
C ALA A 283 -12.71 -12.42 -19.12
N ILE A 284 -13.33 -12.00 -18.01
CA ILE A 284 -12.96 -12.45 -16.66
C ILE A 284 -13.05 -13.98 -16.56
N ALA A 285 -14.16 -14.59 -16.97
CA ALA A 285 -14.36 -16.03 -16.90
C ALA A 285 -13.34 -16.81 -17.76
N ARG A 286 -13.05 -16.34 -18.99
CA ARG A 286 -12.02 -16.96 -19.86
C ARG A 286 -10.62 -16.92 -19.25
N SER A 287 -10.33 -15.97 -18.36
CA SER A 287 -9.04 -15.90 -17.66
C SER A 287 -8.89 -16.94 -16.52
N GLY A 288 -9.93 -17.74 -16.25
CA GLY A 288 -9.92 -18.79 -15.23
C GLY A 288 -10.36 -18.32 -13.85
N ILE A 289 -10.90 -17.11 -13.74
CA ILE A 289 -11.50 -16.60 -12.50
C ILE A 289 -12.88 -17.25 -12.30
N GLU A 290 -13.10 -17.81 -11.12
CA GLU A 290 -14.28 -18.55 -10.72
C GLU A 290 -15.31 -17.66 -10.00
N TRP A 291 -14.85 -16.62 -9.30
CA TRP A 291 -15.73 -15.71 -8.57
C TRP A 291 -15.18 -14.27 -8.53
N ILE A 292 -16.10 -13.30 -8.43
CA ILE A 292 -15.79 -11.88 -8.22
C ILE A 292 -16.64 -11.30 -7.09
N ALA A 293 -16.13 -10.28 -6.40
CA ALA A 293 -16.88 -9.48 -5.43
C ALA A 293 -17.35 -8.15 -6.06
N THR A 294 -18.60 -7.77 -5.79
CA THR A 294 -19.19 -6.49 -6.26
C THR A 294 -20.25 -6.01 -5.26
N ASP A 295 -20.84 -4.85 -5.52
CA ASP A 295 -21.71 -4.11 -4.60
C ASP A 295 -23.11 -4.75 -4.44
N GLU A 296 -23.71 -4.60 -3.26
CA GLU A 296 -25.08 -5.04 -2.97
C GLU A 296 -26.13 -4.29 -3.81
N GLU A 297 -25.86 -3.04 -4.19
CA GLU A 297 -26.75 -2.25 -5.06
C GLU A 297 -26.89 -2.89 -6.44
N ILE A 298 -25.83 -3.50 -6.96
CA ILE A 298 -25.85 -4.22 -8.25
C ILE A 298 -26.71 -5.48 -8.13
N LEU A 299 -26.62 -6.20 -7.01
CA LEU A 299 -27.44 -7.38 -6.75
C LEU A 299 -28.93 -7.01 -6.62
N ALA A 300 -29.24 -5.94 -5.88
CA ALA A 300 -30.60 -5.42 -5.73
C ALA A 300 -31.20 -5.03 -7.10
N GLY A 301 -30.43 -4.33 -7.95
CA GLY A 301 -30.84 -3.98 -9.31
C GLY A 301 -31.06 -5.20 -10.23
N SER A 302 -30.43 -6.34 -9.92
CA SER A 302 -30.52 -7.57 -10.73
C SER A 302 -31.67 -8.50 -10.33
N THR A 303 -32.29 -8.27 -9.17
CA THR A 303 -33.29 -9.19 -8.57
C THR A 303 -34.71 -8.62 -8.53
N ASN A 304 -34.98 -7.51 -9.23
CA ASN A 304 -36.23 -6.73 -9.20
C ASN A 304 -36.54 -6.06 -7.83
N GLY A 305 -35.56 -5.94 -6.93
CA GLY A 305 -35.74 -5.38 -5.59
C GLY A 305 -36.23 -6.39 -4.58
#